data_AF-A0A2H0X0W5-F1
#
_entry.id   AF-A0A2H0X0W5-F1
#
_cell.length_a   1.000
_cell.length_b   1.000
_cell.length_c   1.000
_cell.angle_alpha   90.00
_cell.angle_beta   90.00
_cell.angle_gamma   90.00
#
_symmetry.space_group_name_H-M   'P 1'
#
loop_
_entity.id
_entity.type
_entity.pdbx_description
1 polymer ?
#
loop_
_entity_poly.entity_id
_entity_poly.type
_entity_poly.pdbx_seq_one_letter_code
_entity_poly.pdbx_strand_id
1 'polypeptide(L)'
;MPDIQYDQVAQTSEHKRFPLHFPSFKFGQIGRFLGIILVIVLLNLAAAVIAGFISAFSSNIDVNSLSLTFDPQITIAYILVYYSFVHFYKLTPRQSYLYLILALILSFTTNFIQGSITMIVLPPILKKFKLIEIIPQA
;
A
#
# COMPACT_ATOMS: atom_id res chain seq x y z
N MET A 1 48.76 -28.47 -21.96
CA MET A 1 47.50 -28.11 -21.29
C MET A 1 47.87 -27.72 -19.87
N PRO A 2 47.57 -26.51 -19.40
CA PRO A 2 47.81 -26.13 -18.01
C PRO A 2 46.67 -26.62 -17.11
N ASP A 3 47.05 -27.24 -15.99
CA ASP A 3 46.13 -27.70 -14.94
C ASP A 3 45.53 -26.49 -14.22
N ILE A 4 44.21 -26.33 -14.34
CA ILE A 4 43.47 -25.29 -13.63
C ILE A 4 43.18 -25.82 -12.23
N GLN A 5 43.92 -25.34 -11.23
CA GLN A 5 43.57 -25.46 -9.82
C GLN A 5 42.25 -24.71 -9.58
N TYR A 6 41.18 -25.44 -9.26
CA TYR A 6 39.97 -24.86 -8.73
C TYR A 6 40.21 -24.47 -7.28
N ASP A 7 40.54 -23.19 -7.08
CA ASP A 7 40.57 -22.61 -5.75
C ASP A 7 39.18 -22.68 -5.10
N GLN A 8 39.26 -23.03 -3.82
CA GLN A 8 38.22 -23.09 -2.83
C GLN A 8 37.29 -21.86 -2.88
N VAL A 9 36.03 -22.08 -3.28
CA VAL A 9 34.92 -21.17 -2.93
C VAL A 9 33.81 -21.98 -2.27
N ALA A 10 34.19 -22.72 -1.23
CA ALA A 10 33.27 -23.03 -0.15
C ALA A 10 33.45 -21.94 0.92
N GLN A 11 32.35 -21.49 1.54
CA GLN A 11 32.22 -20.37 2.50
C GLN A 11 31.86 -19.06 1.76
N THR A 12 30.68 -18.45 1.89
CA THR A 12 29.72 -18.38 3.01
C THR A 12 28.39 -17.89 2.44
N SER A 13 27.43 -18.77 2.23
CA SER A 13 26.02 -18.38 2.12
C SER A 13 25.47 -18.26 3.53
N GLU A 14 25.81 -17.16 4.21
CA GLU A 14 25.04 -16.73 5.38
C GLU A 14 23.61 -16.43 4.91
N HIS A 15 22.74 -17.42 5.06
CA HIS A 15 21.30 -17.19 5.15
C HIS A 15 21.07 -16.22 6.30
N LYS A 16 21.00 -14.92 5.98
CA LYS A 16 20.39 -13.91 6.83
C LYS A 16 18.95 -14.34 7.06
N ARG A 17 18.75 -15.13 8.12
CA ARG A 17 17.43 -15.42 8.69
C ARG A 17 16.84 -14.05 9.00
N PHE A 18 15.84 -13.62 8.24
CA PHE A 18 15.05 -12.46 8.58
C PHE A 18 14.49 -12.69 9.99
N PRO A 19 14.94 -11.94 11.01
CA PRO A 19 14.31 -12.05 12.30
C PRO A 19 12.91 -11.45 12.13
N LEU A 20 11.90 -12.32 12.06
CA LEU A 20 10.49 -11.96 12.23
C LEU A 20 10.30 -11.53 13.69
N HIS A 21 10.80 -10.34 14.00
CA HIS A 21 10.48 -9.66 15.24
C HIS A 21 9.03 -9.20 15.13
N PHE A 22 8.13 -10.03 15.62
CA PHE A 22 6.76 -9.61 15.89
C PHE A 22 6.83 -8.48 16.93
N PRO A 23 6.35 -7.27 16.60
CA PRO A 23 6.42 -6.16 17.55
C PRO A 23 5.56 -6.51 18.77
N SER A 24 6.17 -6.49 19.95
CA SER A 24 5.44 -6.58 21.21
C SER A 24 4.39 -5.48 21.24
N PHE A 25 3.11 -5.84 21.21
CA PHE A 25 2.00 -4.90 21.21
C PHE A 25 1.99 -4.10 22.51
N LYS A 26 2.49 -2.87 22.46
CA LYS A 26 2.36 -1.91 23.57
C LYS A 26 0.95 -1.31 23.48
N PHE A 27 0.26 -1.11 24.62
CA PHE A 27 -1.12 -0.60 24.68
C PHE A 27 -1.34 0.71 23.88
N GLY A 28 -0.32 1.57 23.77
CA GLY A 28 -0.36 2.78 22.93
C GLY A 28 -0.39 2.52 21.41
N GLN A 29 0.02 1.34 20.95
CA GLN A 29 -0.04 0.94 19.53
C GLN A 29 -1.47 0.58 19.11
N ILE A 30 -2.31 0.11 20.03
CA ILE A 30 -3.72 -0.22 19.74
C ILE A 30 -4.48 1.06 19.37
N GLY A 31 -4.28 2.15 20.12
CA GLY A 31 -4.88 3.45 19.80
C GLY A 31 -4.42 4.01 18.45
N ARG A 32 -3.12 3.87 18.12
CA ARG A 32 -2.59 4.26 16.80
C ARG A 32 -3.20 3.41 15.69
N PHE A 33 -3.33 2.10 15.90
CA PHE A 33 -3.91 1.18 14.92
C PHE A 33 -5.40 1.49 14.67
N LEU A 34 -6.18 1.72 15.72
CA LEU A 34 -7.57 2.19 15.62
C LEU A 34 -7.65 3.53 14.88
N GLY A 35 -6.73 4.45 15.16
CA GLY A 35 -6.63 5.73 14.45
C GLY A 35 -6.37 5.56 12.95
N ILE A 36 -5.48 4.64 12.56
CA ILE A 36 -5.22 4.32 11.14
C ILE A 36 -6.48 3.78 10.47
N ILE A 37 -7.16 2.82 11.10
CA ILE A 37 -8.41 2.26 10.56
C ILE A 37 -9.46 3.36 10.39
N LEU A 38 -9.65 4.20 11.40
CA LEU A 38 -10.61 5.30 11.36
C LEU A 38 -10.31 6.26 10.21
N VAL A 39 -9.04 6.63 10.01
CA VAL A 39 -8.61 7.49 8.91
C VAL A 39 -8.88 6.85 7.55
N ILE A 40 -8.59 5.55 7.39
CA ILE A 40 -8.87 4.83 6.14
C ILE A 40 -10.37 4.85 5.84
N VAL A 41 -11.21 4.57 6.82
CA VAL A 41 -12.68 4.57 6.65
C VAL A 41 -13.19 5.96 6.27
N LEU A 42 -12.79 7.00 7.01
CA LEU A 42 -13.21 8.38 6.74
C LEU A 42 -12.76 8.85 5.36
N LEU A 43 -11.50 8.54 4.99
CA LEU A 43 -10.98 8.90 3.69
C LEU A 43 -11.71 8.17 2.56
N ASN A 44 -12.03 6.89 2.76
CA ASN A 44 -12.78 6.12 1.77
C ASN A 44 -14.19 6.68 1.56
N LEU A 45 -14.88 7.10 2.63
CA LEU A 45 -16.16 7.81 2.52
C LEU A 45 -16.01 9.14 1.76
N ALA A 46 -15.00 9.95 2.10
CA ALA A 46 -14.75 11.21 1.42
C ALA A 46 -14.44 11.00 -0.07
N ALA A 47 -13.65 9.98 -0.40
CA ALA A 47 -13.33 9.60 -1.76
C ALA A 47 -14.55 9.10 -2.53
N ALA A 48 -15.49 8.42 -1.88
CA ALA A 48 -16.76 8.01 -2.49
C ALA A 48 -17.60 9.22 -2.92
N VAL A 49 -17.66 10.26 -2.08
CA VAL A 49 -18.36 11.52 -2.41
C VAL A 49 -17.70 12.20 -3.62
N ILE A 50 -16.36 12.29 -3.64
CA ILE A 50 -15.63 12.88 -4.77
C ILE A 50 -15.84 12.06 -6.04
N ALA A 51 -15.78 10.73 -5.96
CA ALA A 51 -16.02 9.84 -7.09
C ALA A 51 -17.45 9.97 -7.65
N GLY A 52 -18.44 10.08 -6.76
CA GLY A 52 -19.84 10.34 -7.13
C GLY A 52 -20.01 11.67 -7.85
N PHE A 53 -19.32 12.73 -7.37
CA PHE A 53 -19.29 14.01 -8.08
C PHE A 53 -18.67 13.86 -9.47
N ILE A 54 -17.50 13.24 -9.59
CA ILE A 54 -16.83 13.03 -10.90
C ILE A 54 -17.74 12.27 -11.88
N SER A 55 -18.44 11.24 -11.41
CA SER A 55 -19.39 10.48 -12.23
C SER A 55 -20.57 11.34 -12.69
N ALA A 56 -21.14 12.18 -11.83
CA ALA A 56 -22.25 13.05 -12.20
C ALA A 56 -21.90 14.06 -13.30
N PHE A 57 -20.62 14.46 -13.41
CA PHE A 57 -20.13 15.35 -14.47
C PHE A 57 -19.55 14.62 -15.68
N SER A 58 -19.43 13.29 -15.62
CA SER A 58 -18.84 12.49 -16.69
C SER A 58 -19.83 11.47 -17.22
N SER A 59 -20.34 11.71 -18.43
CA SER A 59 -21.26 10.80 -19.13
C SER A 59 -20.70 9.38 -19.35
N ASN A 60 -19.39 9.19 -19.19
CA ASN A 60 -18.68 7.93 -19.45
C ASN A 60 -18.21 7.23 -18.16
N ILE A 61 -18.49 7.77 -16.97
CA ILE A 61 -18.05 7.16 -15.71
C ILE A 61 -19.30 6.73 -14.95
N ASP A 62 -19.57 5.44 -14.96
CA ASP A 62 -20.62 4.84 -14.14
C ASP A 62 -19.99 4.38 -12.81
N VAL A 63 -20.38 4.99 -11.69
CA VAL A 63 -19.97 4.55 -10.33
C VAL A 63 -20.93 3.52 -9.73
N ASN A 64 -21.88 3.02 -10.53
CA ASN A 64 -22.91 2.12 -10.06
C ASN A 64 -22.44 0.67 -9.96
N SER A 65 -22.09 0.32 -8.73
CA SER A 65 -22.57 -0.84 -7.96
C SER A 65 -21.44 -1.36 -7.08
N LEU A 66 -21.75 -1.60 -5.81
CA LEU A 66 -20.97 -2.53 -4.99
C LEU A 66 -21.19 -3.94 -5.56
N SER A 67 -20.66 -4.23 -6.75
CA SER A 67 -20.51 -5.59 -7.21
C SER A 67 -19.11 -6.04 -6.81
N LEU A 68 -19.04 -7.13 -6.03
CA LEU A 68 -17.77 -7.79 -5.73
C LEU A 68 -17.36 -8.62 -6.95
N THR A 69 -17.24 -7.99 -8.11
CA THR A 69 -16.84 -8.64 -9.35
C THR A 69 -15.35 -8.42 -9.53
N PHE A 70 -14.59 -9.53 -9.57
CA PHE A 70 -13.17 -9.44 -9.85
C PHE A 70 -12.95 -9.03 -11.30
N ASP A 71 -12.40 -7.83 -11.49
CA ASP A 71 -11.89 -7.36 -12.77
C ASP A 71 -10.35 -7.32 -12.73
N PRO A 72 -9.67 -8.18 -13.51
CA PRO A 72 -8.22 -8.18 -13.63
C PRO A 72 -7.65 -6.82 -14.08
N GLN A 73 -8.37 -6.09 -14.95
CA GLN A 73 -7.92 -4.80 -15.47
C GLN A 73 -7.90 -3.74 -14.37
N ILE A 74 -8.96 -3.69 -13.55
CA ILE A 74 -9.03 -2.80 -12.38
C ILE A 74 -7.89 -3.14 -11.41
N THR A 75 -7.66 -4.42 -11.15
CA THR A 75 -6.57 -4.86 -10.26
C THR A 75 -5.20 -4.44 -10.77
N ILE A 76 -4.92 -4.59 -12.08
CA ILE A 76 -3.68 -4.11 -12.70
C ILE A 76 -3.56 -2.58 -12.57
N ALA A 77 -4.65 -1.84 -12.77
CA ALA A 77 -4.65 -0.38 -12.61
C ALA A 77 -4.33 0.04 -11.17
N TYR A 78 -4.88 -0.63 -10.15
CA TYR A 78 -4.51 -0.40 -8.75
C TYR A 78 -3.02 -0.69 -8.47
N ILE A 79 -2.47 -1.75 -9.06
CA ILE A 79 -1.04 -2.07 -8.95
C ILE A 79 -0.18 -0.99 -9.60
N LEU A 80 -0.60 -0.43 -10.74
CA LEU A 80 0.10 0.70 -11.38
C LEU A 80 0.07 1.94 -10.49
N VAL A 81 -1.08 2.28 -9.90
CA VAL A 81 -1.21 3.38 -8.93
C VAL A 81 -0.28 3.16 -7.74
N TYR A 82 -0.23 1.94 -7.21
CA TYR A 82 0.72 1.54 -6.17
C TYR A 82 2.17 1.81 -6.58
N TYR A 83 2.60 1.35 -7.76
CA TYR A 83 3.98 1.52 -8.23
C TYR A 83 4.33 2.99 -8.43
N SER A 84 3.45 3.77 -9.05
CA SER A 84 3.62 5.22 -9.18
C SER A 84 3.78 5.88 -7.81
N PHE A 85 2.92 5.51 -6.86
CA PHE A 85 2.95 6.10 -5.53
C PHE A 85 4.24 5.77 -4.77
N VAL A 86 4.65 4.50 -4.73
CA VAL A 86 5.87 4.06 -4.05
C VAL A 86 7.10 4.76 -4.62
N HIS A 87 7.14 4.96 -5.94
CA HIS A 87 8.22 5.68 -6.61
C HIS A 87 8.35 7.13 -6.13
N PHE A 88 7.23 7.86 -6.01
CA PHE A 88 7.26 9.28 -5.61
C PHE A 88 7.44 9.48 -4.10
N TYR A 89 6.82 8.64 -3.27
CA TYR A 89 6.77 8.86 -1.81
C TYR A 89 7.87 8.14 -1.03
N LYS A 90 8.74 7.36 -1.71
CA LYS A 90 9.90 6.67 -1.12
C LYS A 90 9.56 5.94 0.20
N LEU A 91 8.52 5.10 0.15
CA LEU A 91 8.04 4.36 1.31
C LEU A 91 9.08 3.34 1.79
N THR A 92 9.08 3.05 3.11
CA THR A 92 9.88 1.94 3.65
C THR A 92 9.38 0.59 3.12
N PRO A 93 10.22 -0.46 3.07
CA PRO A 93 9.80 -1.78 2.54
C PRO A 93 8.54 -2.33 3.23
N ARG A 94 8.43 -2.14 4.55
CA ARG A 94 7.26 -2.57 5.33
C ARG A 94 6.01 -1.76 5.00
N GLN A 95 6.12 -0.44 4.86
CA GLN A 95 4.99 0.42 4.47
C GLN A 95 4.55 0.13 3.03
N SER A 96 5.51 -0.09 2.12
CA SER A 96 5.25 -0.47 0.74
C SER A 96 4.47 -1.79 0.67
N TYR A 97 4.87 -2.81 1.42
CA TYR A 97 4.14 -4.08 1.48
C TYR A 97 2.71 -3.92 2.00
N LEU A 98 2.51 -3.18 3.09
CA LEU A 98 1.17 -2.92 3.64
C LEU A 98 0.30 -2.13 2.65
N TYR A 99 0.91 -1.19 1.93
CA TYR A 99 0.24 -0.37 0.94
C TYR A 99 -0.12 -1.17 -0.33
N LEU A 100 0.70 -2.17 -0.70
CA LEU A 100 0.37 -3.14 -1.74
C LEU A 100 -0.82 -4.00 -1.33
N ILE A 101 -0.84 -4.52 -0.09
CA ILE A 101 -1.99 -5.27 0.43
C ILE A 101 -3.25 -4.40 0.38
N LEU A 102 -3.15 -3.14 0.81
CA LEU A 102 -4.26 -2.22 0.75
C LEU A 102 -4.75 -2.02 -0.70
N ALA A 103 -3.84 -1.84 -1.66
CA ALA A 103 -4.19 -1.69 -3.07
C ALA A 103 -4.94 -2.91 -3.60
N LEU A 104 -4.49 -4.11 -3.25
CA LEU A 104 -5.17 -5.36 -3.59
C LEU A 104 -6.55 -5.42 -2.95
N ILE A 105 -6.71 -5.12 -1.66
CA ILE A 105 -8.02 -5.16 -0.99
C ILE A 105 -8.98 -4.15 -1.64
N LEU A 106 -8.51 -2.93 -1.93
CA LEU A 106 -9.31 -1.89 -2.57
C LEU A 106 -9.74 -2.28 -3.99
N SER A 107 -8.95 -3.05 -4.73
CA SER A 107 -9.31 -3.50 -6.08
C SER A 107 -10.50 -4.46 -6.11
N PHE A 108 -10.79 -5.16 -5.01
CA PHE A 108 -11.99 -6.01 -4.88
C PHE A 108 -13.19 -5.31 -4.25
N THR A 109 -12.95 -4.24 -3.48
CA THR A 109 -13.97 -3.69 -2.56
C THR A 109 -14.45 -2.29 -2.92
N THR A 110 -13.71 -1.56 -3.77
CA THR A 110 -14.01 -0.17 -4.08
C THR A 110 -13.83 0.14 -5.56
N ASN A 111 -14.69 1.02 -6.07
CA ASN A 111 -14.56 1.57 -7.41
C ASN A 111 -13.17 2.19 -7.62
N PHE A 112 -12.59 2.02 -8.82
CA PHE A 112 -11.22 2.41 -9.12
C PHE A 112 -10.90 3.86 -8.76
N ILE A 113 -11.79 4.81 -9.11
CA ILE A 113 -11.60 6.25 -8.83
C ILE A 113 -11.53 6.49 -7.32
N GLN A 114 -12.47 5.93 -6.57
CA GLN A 114 -12.56 6.06 -5.12
C GLN A 114 -11.32 5.49 -4.42
N GLY A 115 -10.93 4.25 -4.74
CA GLY A 115 -9.77 3.63 -4.10
C GLY A 115 -8.45 4.26 -4.55
N SER A 116 -8.33 4.75 -5.78
CA SER A 116 -7.15 5.49 -6.24
C SER A 116 -6.96 6.80 -5.48
N ILE A 117 -8.04 7.57 -5.27
CA ILE A 117 -8.00 8.78 -4.43
C ILE A 117 -7.60 8.42 -3.00
N THR A 118 -8.22 7.37 -2.43
CA THR A 118 -7.90 6.88 -1.08
C THR A 118 -6.43 6.52 -0.98
N MET A 119 -5.89 5.77 -1.94
CA MET A 119 -4.48 5.43 -2.00
C MET A 119 -3.61 6.69 -2.02
N ILE A 120 -3.82 7.62 -2.94
CA ILE A 120 -2.95 8.79 -3.10
C ILE A 120 -2.96 9.67 -1.84
N VAL A 121 -4.12 9.83 -1.21
CA VAL A 121 -4.31 10.78 -0.09
C VAL A 121 -3.99 10.14 1.27
N LEU A 122 -4.04 8.81 1.39
CA LEU A 122 -3.87 8.14 2.68
C LEU A 122 -2.49 8.40 3.32
N PRO A 123 -1.34 8.19 2.63
CA PRO A 123 -0.04 8.34 3.26
C PRO A 123 0.29 9.77 3.73
N PRO A 124 -0.02 10.87 3.00
CA PRO A 124 0.19 12.21 3.53
C PRO A 124 -0.69 12.51 4.75
N ILE A 125 -1.92 11.99 4.80
CA ILE A 125 -2.79 12.14 5.98
C ILE A 125 -2.23 11.39 7.18
N LEU A 126 -1.86 10.12 7.01
CA LEU A 126 -1.26 9.31 8.07
C LEU A 126 0.04 9.94 8.59
N LYS A 127 0.83 10.57 7.72
CA LYS A 127 2.01 11.36 8.09
C LYS A 127 1.64 12.60 8.90
N LYS A 128 0.64 13.38 8.47
CA LYS A 128 0.20 14.60 9.18
C LYS A 128 -0.30 14.30 10.60
N PHE A 129 -1.00 13.20 10.78
CA PHE A 129 -1.48 12.74 12.09
C PHE A 129 -0.43 11.98 12.91
N LYS A 130 0.82 11.85 12.43
CA LYS A 130 1.91 11.08 13.08
C LYS A 130 1.50 9.64 13.42
N LEU A 131 0.61 9.05 12.61
CA LEU A 131 0.13 7.68 12.79
C LEU A 131 1.12 6.65 12.25
N ILE A 132 1.99 7.07 11.33
CA ILE A 132 3.11 6.27 10.81
C ILE A 132 4.45 6.91 11.19
N GLU A 133 5.44 6.07 11.48
CA GLU A 133 6.80 6.52 11.78
C GLU A 133 7.50 6.99 10.50
N ILE A 134 8.13 8.16 10.61
CA ILE A 134 9.04 8.72 9.62
C ILE A 134 10.42 8.18 10.01
N ILE A 135 11.05 7.37 9.15
CA ILE A 135 12.50 7.21 9.26
C ILE A 135 13.08 8.60 8.93
N PRO A 136 13.80 9.27 9.84
CA PRO A 136 14.48 10.51 9.50
C PRO A 136 15.37 10.25 8.29
N GLN A 137 15.28 11.09 7.26
CA GLN A 137 16.30 11.08 6.23
C GLN A 137 17.62 11.40 6.94
N ALA A 138 18.50 10.41 7.00
CA ALA A 138 19.89 10.59 7.39
C ALA A 138 20.65 11.28 6.26
#